data_AF-A0A4V1AL47-F1
#
_entry.id   AF-A0A4V1AL47-F1
#
_cell.length_a   1.000
_cell.length_b   1.000
_cell.length_c   1.000
_cell.angle_alpha   90.00
_cell.angle_beta   90.00
_cell.angle_gamma   90.00
#
_symmetry.space_group_name_H-M   'P 1'
#
loop_
_entity.id
_entity.type
_entity.pdbx_description
1 polymer ?
#
loop_
_entity_poly.entity_id
_entity_poly.type
_entity_poly.pdbx_seq_one_letter_code
_entity_poly.pdbx_strand_id
1 'polypeptide(L)'
;MKKFILLAASAAFMSFNSLAQAQAPVLGSAANFALFSTNGAVSNTGLSHLTGDVGTNNGSSTNFGNVDGVMHDSDGTTMIAATDLNTAYNQLNAAIPDYFPSPLLGNGQILTAGTYSIGESASLSNTLTLDGGGNANSVFIFKIQGALSSAAGAQVLLTNGALACNVFWKVEGLVDLATNTAMKGTIVANNAAIILNSGASLEGRALSTTGAVTVSGVTVRKPVGCGSKVLTGPAQPPLGTVVCYTVFTGNGSLTNTGITYITGDVGTNVGLTTGFEATKVNGTIHLMPDTSTAKASLDLNNAYTFLNTLPTDIQLLYPAAFGQDLVLTPHTYEMNAATVLNGKVTLNAQNNPNAVFVIKINGALSTSTYASVELINQAQAKNVFWKVDGAVNINDYSKFKGSVIGNNGAVIINKGVEIEGRVLSTSGGISTFGINAQMTSGCELLGTISTTVTAKEAQLFPNPFSNVLNIKMEDLDGGSTLTIFNTAGAKVMQTVLSQKTSSLPMNLPVGVYFYQLTGKNGAKQSGKLISKP
;
A
#
# COMPACT_ATOMS: atom_id res chain seq x y z
N MET A 1 38.90 -68.42 18.58
CA MET A 1 38.19 -67.13 18.50
C MET A 1 38.54 -66.36 17.20
N LYS A 2 38.36 -66.97 16.01
CA LYS A 2 38.66 -66.31 14.71
C LYS A 2 37.64 -66.58 13.58
N LYS A 3 36.47 -67.14 13.90
CA LYS A 3 35.40 -67.41 12.91
C LYS A 3 34.12 -66.58 13.11
N PHE A 4 34.05 -65.72 14.12
CA PHE A 4 32.87 -64.90 14.42
C PHE A 4 32.96 -63.42 13.99
N ILE A 5 34.09 -63.00 13.39
CA ILE A 5 34.30 -61.59 13.00
C ILE A 5 33.96 -61.34 11.52
N LEU A 6 33.77 -62.39 10.71
CA LEU A 6 33.47 -62.27 9.28
C LEU A 6 31.96 -62.29 8.93
N LEU A 7 31.06 -62.51 9.90
CA LEU A 7 29.61 -62.38 9.67
C LEU A 7 29.04 -61.01 10.08
N ALA A 8 29.77 -60.21 10.84
CA ALA A 8 29.32 -58.87 11.25
C ALA A 8 29.69 -57.77 10.23
N ALA A 9 30.54 -58.06 9.24
CA ALA A 9 30.97 -57.10 8.23
C ALA A 9 30.12 -57.15 6.93
N SER A 10 29.20 -58.11 6.80
CA SER A 10 28.33 -58.25 5.62
C SER A 10 26.85 -57.87 5.88
N ALA A 11 26.50 -57.46 7.11
CA ALA A 11 25.15 -57.02 7.47
C ALA A 11 25.02 -55.49 7.64
N ALA A 12 26.12 -54.73 7.48
CA ALA A 12 26.10 -53.26 7.59
C ALA A 12 25.97 -52.53 6.23
N PHE A 13 25.57 -53.24 5.17
CA PHE A 13 25.27 -52.66 3.85
C PHE A 13 23.79 -52.72 3.49
N MET A 14 22.89 -53.00 4.44
CA MET A 14 21.45 -52.87 4.23
C MET A 14 20.93 -51.54 4.78
N SER A 15 20.37 -50.78 3.84
CA SER A 15 19.35 -49.74 4.04
C SER A 15 19.74 -48.47 4.81
N PHE A 16 20.66 -47.69 4.25
CA PHE A 16 20.34 -46.27 4.12
C PHE A 16 19.70 -46.07 2.75
N ASN A 17 18.42 -46.41 2.62
CA ASN A 17 17.59 -45.79 1.59
C ASN A 17 17.50 -44.32 1.99
N SER A 18 18.38 -43.47 1.47
CA SER A 18 18.02 -42.06 1.34
C SER A 18 16.78 -42.05 0.45
N LEU A 19 15.60 -41.90 1.04
CA LEU A 19 14.41 -41.54 0.27
C LEU A 19 14.83 -40.29 -0.50
N ALA A 20 15.01 -40.43 -1.81
CA ALA A 20 15.29 -39.31 -2.69
C ALA A 20 14.06 -38.42 -2.60
N GLN A 21 14.14 -37.34 -1.82
CA GLN A 21 13.02 -36.41 -1.74
C GLN A 21 12.87 -35.74 -3.09
N ALA A 22 11.63 -35.62 -3.57
CA ALA A 22 11.34 -34.88 -4.79
C ALA A 22 11.98 -33.49 -4.70
N GLN A 23 12.69 -33.10 -5.76
CA GLN A 23 13.34 -31.80 -5.85
C GLN A 23 12.52 -30.87 -6.73
N ALA A 24 12.20 -29.68 -6.25
CA ALA A 24 11.49 -28.68 -7.03
C ALA A 24 12.35 -28.26 -8.25
N PRO A 25 11.78 -28.21 -9.47
CA PRO A 25 12.49 -27.70 -10.63
C PRO A 25 12.74 -26.19 -10.50
N VAL A 26 13.81 -25.72 -11.15
CA VAL A 26 14.09 -24.29 -11.30
C VAL A 26 13.29 -23.76 -12.48
N LEU A 27 12.33 -22.86 -12.21
CA LEU A 27 11.48 -22.26 -13.25
C LEU A 27 12.11 -21.06 -13.98
N GLY A 28 13.22 -20.50 -13.47
CA GLY A 28 13.84 -19.31 -14.04
C GLY A 28 12.84 -18.16 -14.22
N SER A 29 12.91 -17.47 -15.36
CA SER A 29 11.99 -16.39 -15.74
C SER A 29 10.55 -16.85 -15.96
N ALA A 30 10.30 -18.13 -16.28
CA ALA A 30 8.94 -18.67 -16.35
C ALA A 30 8.21 -18.60 -14.99
N ALA A 31 8.94 -18.44 -13.88
CA ALA A 31 8.36 -18.20 -12.56
C ALA A 31 7.57 -16.89 -12.46
N ASN A 32 7.85 -15.91 -13.33
CA ASN A 32 7.18 -14.60 -13.31
C ASN A 32 5.76 -14.65 -13.87
N PHE A 33 5.47 -15.63 -14.73
CA PHE A 33 4.20 -15.79 -15.42
C PHE A 33 3.15 -16.52 -14.58
N ALA A 34 1.91 -16.07 -14.68
CA ALA A 34 0.71 -16.81 -14.29
C ALA A 34 0.24 -17.72 -15.44
N LEU A 35 0.25 -17.18 -16.67
CA LEU A 35 -0.14 -17.88 -17.90
C LEU A 35 0.97 -17.70 -18.94
N PHE A 36 1.46 -18.79 -19.52
CA PHE A 36 2.49 -18.70 -20.54
C PHE A 36 2.40 -19.83 -21.57
N SER A 37 2.67 -19.51 -22.84
CA SER A 37 2.93 -20.50 -23.87
C SER A 37 4.23 -20.18 -24.62
N THR A 38 5.10 -21.17 -24.78
CA THR A 38 6.26 -21.02 -25.66
C THR A 38 5.84 -20.91 -27.13
N ASN A 39 4.76 -21.60 -27.53
CA ASN A 39 4.25 -21.58 -28.90
C ASN A 39 2.76 -21.90 -28.91
N GLY A 40 1.93 -20.87 -29.00
CA GLY A 40 0.48 -20.97 -28.96
C GLY A 40 -0.18 -19.64 -28.60
N ALA A 41 -1.46 -19.50 -28.96
CA ALA A 41 -2.27 -18.36 -28.54
C ALA A 41 -2.58 -18.43 -27.04
N VAL A 42 -2.68 -17.27 -26.40
CA VAL A 42 -3.12 -17.14 -25.01
C VAL A 42 -4.39 -16.29 -25.03
N SER A 43 -5.52 -16.84 -24.59
CA SER A 43 -6.82 -16.18 -24.77
C SER A 43 -7.67 -16.20 -23.53
N ASN A 44 -8.41 -15.12 -23.31
CA ASN A 44 -9.35 -14.98 -22.21
C ASN A 44 -10.79 -14.77 -22.73
N THR A 45 -11.77 -15.28 -22.00
CA THR A 45 -13.19 -14.96 -22.20
C THR A 45 -13.83 -14.56 -20.88
N GLY A 46 -14.51 -13.41 -20.87
CA GLY A 46 -15.13 -12.87 -19.65
C GLY A 46 -14.11 -12.19 -18.73
N LEU A 47 -14.54 -11.92 -17.49
CA LEU A 47 -13.71 -11.24 -16.49
C LEU A 47 -12.85 -12.25 -15.72
N SER A 48 -11.53 -12.18 -15.91
CA SER A 48 -10.56 -12.98 -15.17
C SER A 48 -9.70 -12.11 -14.24
N HIS A 49 -9.26 -12.69 -13.13
CA HIS A 49 -8.36 -12.05 -12.16
C HIS A 49 -7.00 -12.75 -12.17
N LEU A 50 -5.97 -12.05 -12.64
CA LEU A 50 -4.66 -12.63 -12.88
C LEU A 50 -3.60 -11.86 -12.08
N THR A 51 -2.75 -12.58 -11.34
CA THR A 51 -1.58 -12.04 -10.64
C THR A 51 -0.33 -12.79 -11.12
N GLY A 52 0.58 -12.07 -11.78
CA GLY A 52 1.70 -12.61 -12.54
C GLY A 52 1.58 -12.29 -14.03
N ASP A 53 2.70 -12.38 -14.74
CA ASP A 53 2.76 -12.02 -16.15
C ASP A 53 1.93 -12.96 -17.01
N VAL A 54 1.48 -12.47 -18.17
CA VAL A 54 0.70 -13.25 -19.14
C VAL A 54 1.37 -13.08 -20.49
N GLY A 55 1.60 -14.17 -21.22
CA GLY A 55 2.27 -14.01 -22.50
C GLY A 55 2.48 -15.26 -23.33
N THR A 56 2.97 -15.03 -24.54
CA THR A 56 3.40 -16.09 -25.45
C THR A 56 4.63 -15.70 -26.25
N ASN A 57 5.55 -16.65 -26.42
CA ASN A 57 6.76 -16.42 -27.22
C ASN A 57 6.51 -16.55 -28.73
N ASN A 58 5.45 -17.24 -29.14
CA ASN A 58 5.01 -17.31 -30.53
C ASN A 58 3.48 -17.50 -30.56
N GLY A 59 2.77 -16.42 -30.87
CA GLY A 59 1.31 -16.35 -30.79
C GLY A 59 0.86 -14.93 -30.43
N SER A 60 -0.31 -14.80 -29.82
CA SER A 60 -0.77 -13.52 -29.26
C SER A 60 -1.62 -13.74 -28.01
N SER A 61 -1.54 -12.78 -27.08
CA SER A 61 -2.40 -12.67 -25.91
C SER A 61 -3.63 -11.84 -26.26
N THR A 62 -4.84 -12.39 -26.12
CA THR A 62 -6.08 -11.74 -26.60
C THR A 62 -7.20 -11.70 -25.56
N ASN A 63 -7.94 -10.59 -25.58
CA ASN A 63 -9.18 -10.38 -24.83
C ASN A 63 -9.02 -10.44 -23.28
N PHE A 64 -7.84 -10.08 -22.78
CA PHE A 64 -7.61 -9.87 -21.35
C PHE A 64 -8.12 -8.50 -20.90
N GLY A 65 -8.52 -8.40 -19.63
CA GLY A 65 -8.79 -7.12 -18.96
C GLY A 65 -7.54 -6.59 -18.25
N ASN A 66 -7.74 -5.90 -17.13
CA ASN A 66 -6.63 -5.50 -16.26
C ASN A 66 -5.98 -6.75 -15.61
N VAL A 67 -4.66 -6.85 -15.71
CA VAL A 67 -3.85 -7.94 -15.15
C VAL A 67 -2.87 -7.34 -14.13
N ASP A 68 -2.72 -7.97 -12.96
CA ASP A 68 -1.67 -7.63 -11.99
C ASP A 68 -0.35 -8.33 -12.39
N GLY A 69 0.19 -7.87 -13.52
CA GLY A 69 1.37 -8.41 -14.20
C GLY A 69 1.53 -7.78 -15.58
N VAL A 70 2.65 -8.04 -16.23
CA VAL A 70 2.96 -7.50 -17.56
C VAL A 70 2.44 -8.45 -18.64
N MET A 71 1.87 -7.87 -19.71
CA MET A 71 1.50 -8.60 -20.92
C MET A 71 2.72 -8.67 -21.84
N HIS A 72 3.21 -9.87 -22.15
CA HIS A 72 4.40 -10.10 -22.97
C HIS A 72 4.08 -10.96 -24.20
N ASP A 73 4.17 -10.40 -25.39
CA ASP A 73 3.98 -11.15 -26.64
C ASP A 73 5.22 -11.04 -27.54
N SER A 74 5.89 -12.17 -27.78
CA SER A 74 7.05 -12.31 -28.68
C SER A 74 8.19 -11.32 -28.41
N ASP A 75 8.60 -11.19 -27.15
CA ASP A 75 9.69 -10.31 -26.73
C ASP A 75 10.88 -11.07 -26.09
N GLY A 76 11.88 -10.33 -25.62
CA GLY A 76 13.05 -10.92 -24.98
C GLY A 76 12.72 -11.68 -23.68
N THR A 77 11.69 -11.24 -22.93
CA THR A 77 11.26 -11.90 -21.70
C THR A 77 10.62 -13.25 -22.02
N THR A 78 9.75 -13.31 -23.04
CA THR A 78 9.13 -14.58 -23.46
C THR A 78 10.14 -15.57 -24.04
N MET A 79 11.18 -15.08 -24.71
CA MET A 79 12.24 -15.94 -25.27
C MET A 79 13.04 -16.66 -24.17
N ILE A 80 13.38 -15.94 -23.10
CA ILE A 80 14.06 -16.51 -21.94
C ILE A 80 13.11 -17.44 -21.19
N ALA A 81 11.84 -17.04 -21.00
CA ALA A 81 10.83 -17.86 -20.33
C ALA A 81 10.58 -19.19 -21.05
N ALA A 82 10.57 -19.19 -22.38
CA ALA A 82 10.48 -20.41 -23.18
C ALA A 82 11.65 -21.37 -22.94
N THR A 83 12.87 -20.83 -22.86
CA THR A 83 14.09 -21.62 -22.59
C THR A 83 14.09 -22.19 -21.17
N ASP A 84 13.73 -21.36 -20.19
CA ASP A 84 13.67 -21.76 -18.78
C ASP A 84 12.55 -22.78 -18.55
N LEU A 85 11.38 -22.62 -19.20
CA LEU A 85 10.29 -23.57 -19.13
C LEU A 85 10.70 -24.94 -19.69
N ASN A 86 11.40 -24.97 -20.83
CA ASN A 86 11.92 -26.22 -21.38
C ASN A 86 12.92 -26.90 -20.42
N THR A 87 13.76 -26.12 -19.74
CA THR A 87 14.68 -26.63 -18.71
C THR A 87 13.90 -27.22 -17.52
N ALA A 88 12.90 -26.51 -17.00
CA ALA A 88 12.06 -26.99 -15.91
C ALA A 88 11.28 -28.26 -16.29
N TYR A 89 10.75 -28.33 -17.52
CA TYR A 89 10.12 -29.52 -18.07
C TYR A 89 11.08 -30.72 -18.06
N ASN A 90 12.32 -30.55 -18.55
CA ASN A 90 13.31 -31.63 -18.57
C ASN A 90 13.66 -32.12 -17.15
N GLN A 91 13.76 -31.22 -16.17
CA GLN A 91 13.96 -31.58 -14.76
C GLN A 91 12.79 -32.39 -14.20
N LEU A 92 11.55 -31.94 -14.45
CA LEU A 92 10.33 -32.66 -14.06
C LEU A 92 10.23 -34.03 -14.73
N ASN A 93 10.63 -34.14 -16.00
CA ASN A 93 10.62 -35.39 -16.73
C ASN A 93 11.68 -36.37 -16.20
N ALA A 94 12.84 -35.88 -15.79
CA ALA A 94 13.92 -36.67 -15.19
C ALA A 94 13.66 -37.08 -13.73
N ALA A 95 12.70 -36.44 -13.04
CA ALA A 95 12.35 -36.81 -11.67
C ALA A 95 11.96 -38.29 -11.56
N ILE A 96 12.57 -39.01 -10.62
CA ILE A 96 12.37 -40.44 -10.42
C ILE A 96 11.06 -40.65 -9.64
N PRO A 97 10.08 -41.43 -10.16
CA PRO A 97 8.85 -41.71 -9.42
C PRO A 97 9.06 -42.51 -8.15
N ASP A 98 8.39 -42.10 -7.08
CA ASP A 98 8.27 -42.81 -5.80
C ASP A 98 6.98 -43.63 -5.73
N TYR A 99 5.90 -43.09 -6.33
CA TYR A 99 4.54 -43.61 -6.18
C TYR A 99 3.83 -43.74 -7.53
N PHE A 100 2.92 -44.72 -7.64
CA PHE A 100 2.19 -45.04 -8.88
C PHE A 100 0.69 -45.17 -8.57
N PRO A 101 -0.02 -44.05 -8.34
CA PRO A 101 -1.44 -44.09 -8.02
C PRO A 101 -2.30 -44.48 -9.24
N SER A 102 -3.56 -44.81 -8.96
CA SER A 102 -4.59 -44.92 -10.00
C SER A 102 -4.74 -43.61 -10.78
N PRO A 103 -5.17 -43.64 -12.06
CA PRO A 103 -5.39 -42.42 -12.85
C PRO A 103 -6.46 -41.48 -12.27
N LEU A 104 -7.37 -41.98 -11.45
CA LEU A 104 -8.33 -41.16 -10.71
C LEU A 104 -7.70 -40.64 -9.42
N LEU A 105 -7.43 -39.33 -9.37
CA LEU A 105 -6.97 -38.61 -8.20
C LEU A 105 -8.15 -37.93 -7.47
N GLY A 106 -8.02 -37.79 -6.15
CA GLY A 106 -8.98 -37.09 -5.30
C GLY A 106 -9.90 -38.04 -4.54
N ASN A 107 -11.22 -37.76 -4.48
CA ASN A 107 -12.18 -38.55 -3.68
C ASN A 107 -11.76 -38.72 -2.20
N GLY A 108 -11.17 -37.69 -1.60
CA GLY A 108 -10.70 -37.71 -0.21
C GLY A 108 -9.29 -38.28 -0.04
N GLN A 109 -8.59 -38.60 -1.14
CA GLN A 109 -7.20 -39.03 -1.10
C GLN A 109 -6.30 -37.96 -0.46
N ILE A 110 -5.39 -38.42 0.41
CA ILE A 110 -4.34 -37.62 1.02
C ILE A 110 -3.01 -38.16 0.51
N LEU A 111 -2.17 -37.27 -0.02
CA LEU A 111 -0.86 -37.57 -0.55
C LEU A 111 0.20 -36.79 0.21
N THR A 112 1.30 -37.46 0.58
CA THR A 112 2.47 -36.82 1.18
C THR A 112 3.47 -36.39 0.11
N ALA A 113 4.55 -35.72 0.49
CA ALA A 113 5.60 -35.31 -0.46
C ALA A 113 6.16 -36.50 -1.28
N GLY A 114 6.47 -36.25 -2.55
CA GLY A 114 7.06 -37.24 -3.45
C GLY A 114 6.72 -37.04 -4.92
N THR A 115 7.25 -37.91 -5.76
CA THR A 115 7.02 -37.97 -7.21
C THR A 115 6.02 -39.07 -7.55
N TYR A 116 4.86 -38.69 -8.06
CA TYR A 116 3.76 -39.57 -8.46
C TYR A 116 3.75 -39.75 -9.97
N SER A 117 3.74 -40.98 -10.47
CA SER A 117 3.67 -41.25 -11.91
C SER A 117 2.38 -41.99 -12.28
N ILE A 118 1.65 -41.44 -13.23
CA ILE A 118 0.45 -42.03 -13.83
C ILE A 118 0.77 -42.28 -15.31
N GLY A 119 0.76 -43.55 -15.72
CA GLY A 119 1.19 -43.99 -17.05
C GLY A 119 0.21 -43.70 -18.20
N GLU A 120 -0.89 -43.01 -17.91
CA GLU A 120 -1.99 -42.73 -18.84
C GLU A 120 -2.66 -41.38 -18.50
N SER A 121 -3.83 -41.11 -19.08
CA SER A 121 -4.58 -39.90 -18.78
C SER A 121 -5.17 -39.94 -17.37
N ALA A 122 -5.02 -38.84 -16.63
CA ALA A 122 -5.49 -38.71 -15.26
C ALA A 122 -6.76 -37.84 -15.17
N SER A 123 -7.55 -38.08 -14.13
CA SER A 123 -8.71 -37.25 -13.78
C SER A 123 -8.67 -36.86 -12.30
N LEU A 124 -9.02 -35.61 -12.00
CA LEU A 124 -9.18 -35.10 -10.65
C LEU A 124 -10.66 -35.00 -10.31
N SER A 125 -11.10 -35.62 -9.21
CA SER A 125 -12.50 -35.54 -8.76
C SER A 125 -12.60 -35.28 -7.26
N ASN A 126 -13.63 -34.54 -6.85
CA ASN A 126 -13.82 -34.11 -5.45
C ASN A 126 -12.51 -33.49 -4.89
N THR A 127 -12.13 -33.83 -3.66
CA THR A 127 -10.95 -33.26 -3.00
C THR A 127 -9.76 -34.20 -3.07
N LEU A 128 -8.61 -33.68 -3.52
CA LEU A 128 -7.27 -34.22 -3.31
C LEU A 128 -6.55 -33.37 -2.27
N THR A 129 -6.01 -33.98 -1.22
CA THR A 129 -5.24 -33.26 -0.19
C THR A 129 -3.75 -33.56 -0.33
N LEU A 130 -2.92 -32.51 -0.36
CA LEU A 130 -1.47 -32.59 -0.29
C LEU A 130 -1.03 -32.20 1.12
N ASP A 131 -0.44 -33.16 1.83
CA ASP A 131 0.01 -33.03 3.21
C ASP A 131 1.52 -32.84 3.25
N GLY A 132 1.95 -31.66 3.69
CA GLY A 132 3.36 -31.30 3.78
C GLY A 132 4.12 -31.98 4.93
N GLY A 133 3.45 -32.74 5.80
CA GLY A 133 4.08 -33.44 6.92
C GLY A 133 4.70 -32.50 7.97
N GLY A 134 4.25 -31.25 8.05
CA GLY A 134 4.83 -30.21 8.90
C GLY A 134 6.06 -29.54 8.29
N ASN A 135 6.39 -29.83 7.03
CA ASN A 135 7.57 -29.31 6.33
C ASN A 135 7.18 -28.43 5.14
N ALA A 136 7.53 -27.14 5.20
CA ALA A 136 7.28 -26.17 4.14
C ALA A 136 8.06 -26.45 2.84
N ASN A 137 9.14 -27.24 2.92
CA ASN A 137 9.96 -27.64 1.79
C ASN A 137 9.47 -28.92 1.11
N SER A 138 8.33 -29.48 1.54
CA SER A 138 7.73 -30.68 0.93
C SER A 138 7.34 -30.41 -0.53
N VAL A 139 7.86 -31.24 -1.44
CA VAL A 139 7.65 -31.15 -2.88
C VAL A 139 6.74 -32.26 -3.37
N PHE A 140 5.83 -31.91 -4.27
CA PHE A 140 4.88 -32.82 -4.92
C PHE A 140 5.05 -32.70 -6.43
N ILE A 141 5.45 -33.79 -7.08
CA ILE A 141 5.57 -33.84 -8.54
C ILE A 141 4.60 -34.89 -9.08
N PHE A 142 3.69 -34.48 -9.96
CA PHE A 142 2.80 -35.37 -10.67
C PHE A 142 3.25 -35.50 -12.13
N LYS A 143 3.67 -36.69 -12.54
CA LYS A 143 4.05 -37.04 -13.91
C LYS A 143 2.90 -37.80 -14.56
N ILE A 144 2.17 -37.13 -15.44
CA ILE A 144 0.98 -37.68 -16.12
C ILE A 144 1.36 -37.93 -17.59
N GLN A 145 1.39 -39.20 -17.99
CA GLN A 145 1.76 -39.63 -19.34
C GLN A 145 0.54 -39.65 -20.29
N GLY A 146 -0.29 -38.61 -20.20
CA GLY A 146 -1.52 -38.44 -20.97
C GLY A 146 -2.19 -37.09 -20.66
N ALA A 147 -3.49 -36.97 -20.94
CA ALA A 147 -4.26 -35.78 -20.59
C ALA A 147 -4.51 -35.69 -19.09
N LEU A 148 -4.70 -34.47 -18.57
CA LEU A 148 -5.20 -34.21 -17.22
C LEU A 148 -6.54 -33.49 -17.32
N SER A 149 -7.58 -34.10 -16.77
CA SER A 149 -8.91 -33.47 -16.67
C SER A 149 -9.36 -33.33 -15.22
N SER A 150 -10.34 -32.47 -14.95
CA SER A 150 -11.00 -32.45 -13.65
C SER A 150 -12.53 -32.54 -13.79
N ALA A 151 -13.19 -33.10 -12.78
CA ALA A 151 -14.62 -32.92 -12.60
C ALA A 151 -14.93 -31.46 -12.17
N ALA A 152 -16.16 -31.01 -12.39
CA ALA A 152 -16.60 -29.68 -11.95
C ALA A 152 -16.51 -29.56 -10.42
N GLY A 153 -15.97 -28.44 -9.93
CA GLY A 153 -15.80 -28.19 -8.50
C GLY A 153 -14.72 -29.04 -7.82
N ALA A 154 -13.90 -29.78 -8.57
CA ALA A 154 -12.79 -30.54 -7.99
C ALA A 154 -11.77 -29.61 -7.31
N GLN A 155 -11.09 -30.09 -6.27
CA GLN A 155 -10.23 -29.25 -5.44
C GLN A 155 -8.93 -29.95 -5.07
N VAL A 156 -7.82 -29.21 -5.11
CA VAL A 156 -6.55 -29.56 -4.48
C VAL A 156 -6.38 -28.71 -3.23
N LEU A 157 -6.30 -29.35 -2.06
CA LEU A 157 -6.10 -28.72 -0.77
C LEU A 157 -4.65 -28.88 -0.33
N LEU A 158 -4.05 -27.82 0.21
CA LEU A 158 -2.73 -27.86 0.84
C LEU A 158 -2.90 -27.85 2.35
N THR A 159 -2.24 -28.77 3.03
CA THR A 159 -2.29 -28.89 4.49
C THR A 159 -0.92 -29.08 5.08
N ASN A 160 -0.81 -28.82 6.39
CA ASN A 160 0.34 -29.18 7.20
C ASN A 160 1.69 -28.75 6.60
N GLY A 161 1.76 -27.49 6.17
CA GLY A 161 2.96 -26.89 5.61
C GLY A 161 3.14 -27.05 4.09
N ALA A 162 2.30 -27.80 3.38
CA ALA A 162 2.40 -27.85 1.92
C ALA A 162 2.20 -26.46 1.30
N LEU A 163 3.05 -26.10 0.32
CA LEU A 163 3.04 -24.81 -0.38
C LEU A 163 2.78 -25.00 -1.87
N ALA A 164 1.93 -24.15 -2.46
CA ALA A 164 1.59 -24.23 -3.88
C ALA A 164 2.81 -24.08 -4.80
N CYS A 165 3.81 -23.30 -4.39
CA CYS A 165 5.06 -23.15 -5.14
C CYS A 165 5.92 -24.43 -5.20
N ASN A 166 5.63 -25.43 -4.38
CA ASN A 166 6.29 -26.75 -4.36
C ASN A 166 5.44 -27.88 -4.98
N VAL A 167 4.33 -27.55 -5.66
CA VAL A 167 3.48 -28.52 -6.35
C VAL A 167 3.65 -28.37 -7.85
N PHE A 168 3.92 -29.46 -8.56
CA PHE A 168 4.19 -29.47 -9.99
C PHE A 168 3.41 -30.57 -10.71
N TRP A 169 2.82 -30.22 -11.86
CA TRP A 169 2.07 -31.14 -12.71
C TRP A 169 2.71 -31.15 -14.10
N LYS A 170 3.46 -32.20 -14.42
CA LYS A 170 4.03 -32.44 -15.74
C LYS A 170 3.07 -33.32 -16.53
N VAL A 171 2.48 -32.77 -17.59
CA VAL A 171 1.39 -33.42 -18.33
C VAL A 171 1.79 -33.57 -19.80
N GLU A 172 1.77 -34.81 -20.32
CA GLU A 172 2.08 -35.13 -21.74
C GLU A 172 0.83 -35.07 -22.65
N GLY A 173 -0.10 -34.17 -22.36
CA GLY A 173 -1.38 -34.09 -23.04
C GLY A 173 -2.20 -32.89 -22.62
N LEU A 174 -3.41 -32.77 -23.18
CA LEU A 174 -4.34 -31.69 -22.87
C LEU A 174 -4.56 -31.58 -21.36
N VAL A 175 -4.47 -30.36 -20.84
CA VAL A 175 -4.99 -30.03 -19.51
C VAL A 175 -6.34 -29.35 -19.67
N ASP A 176 -7.40 -29.95 -19.11
CA ASP A 176 -8.76 -29.40 -19.16
C ASP A 176 -9.36 -29.38 -17.75
N LEU A 177 -9.28 -28.22 -17.09
CA LEU A 177 -9.86 -28.03 -15.77
C LEU A 177 -11.29 -27.54 -15.92
N ALA A 178 -12.23 -28.37 -15.48
CA ALA A 178 -13.66 -28.07 -15.53
C ALA A 178 -14.05 -26.85 -14.67
N THR A 179 -15.33 -26.48 -14.77
CA THR A 179 -15.86 -25.30 -14.09
C THR A 179 -15.65 -25.36 -12.58
N ASN A 180 -15.31 -24.21 -11.99
CA ASN A 180 -15.10 -24.05 -10.55
C ASN A 180 -14.04 -24.97 -9.91
N THR A 181 -13.11 -25.54 -10.70
CA THR A 181 -12.00 -26.32 -10.15
C THR A 181 -11.04 -25.42 -9.37
N ALA A 182 -10.70 -25.80 -8.13
CA ALA A 182 -9.71 -25.13 -7.30
C ALA A 182 -8.37 -25.89 -7.33
N MET A 183 -7.45 -25.45 -8.17
CA MET A 183 -6.18 -26.10 -8.46
C MET A 183 -5.01 -25.43 -7.73
N LYS A 184 -3.96 -26.22 -7.43
CA LYS A 184 -2.73 -25.75 -6.78
C LYS A 184 -1.51 -26.23 -7.57
N GLY A 185 -0.52 -25.36 -7.72
CA GLY A 185 0.78 -25.72 -8.28
C GLY A 185 1.06 -25.23 -9.70
N THR A 186 2.26 -25.49 -10.16
CA THR A 186 2.71 -25.16 -11.51
C THR A 186 2.36 -26.30 -12.46
N ILE A 187 1.45 -26.03 -13.39
CA ILE A 187 1.08 -26.94 -14.47
C ILE A 187 2.00 -26.69 -15.65
N VAL A 188 2.67 -27.74 -16.12
CA VAL A 188 3.51 -27.77 -17.32
C VAL A 188 2.90 -28.77 -18.30
N ALA A 189 2.16 -28.27 -19.29
CA ALA A 189 1.65 -29.07 -20.40
C ALA A 189 2.69 -29.14 -21.51
N ASN A 190 3.16 -30.36 -21.80
CA ASN A 190 4.13 -30.58 -22.85
C ASN A 190 3.43 -30.87 -24.18
N ASN A 191 3.75 -30.10 -25.22
CA ASN A 191 3.17 -30.24 -26.57
C ASN A 191 1.63 -30.32 -26.57
N ALA A 192 0.98 -29.63 -25.64
CA ALA A 192 -0.46 -29.65 -25.47
C ALA A 192 -1.00 -28.32 -24.96
N ALA A 193 -2.30 -28.12 -25.20
CA ALA A 193 -3.04 -26.97 -24.73
C ALA A 193 -3.40 -27.08 -23.24
N ILE A 194 -3.70 -25.93 -22.64
CA ILE A 194 -4.30 -25.81 -21.30
C ILE A 194 -5.60 -25.04 -21.43
N ILE A 195 -6.68 -25.60 -20.89
CA ILE A 195 -8.01 -25.02 -20.84
C ILE A 195 -8.43 -24.89 -19.37
N LEU A 196 -8.68 -23.66 -18.94
CA LEU A 196 -9.24 -23.36 -17.62
C LEU A 196 -10.67 -22.81 -17.81
N ASN A 197 -11.67 -23.63 -17.49
CA ASN A 197 -13.07 -23.28 -17.70
C ASN A 197 -13.59 -22.29 -16.64
N SER A 198 -14.80 -21.78 -16.88
CA SER A 198 -15.48 -20.78 -16.05
C SER A 198 -15.35 -21.02 -14.55
N GLY A 199 -14.86 -20.01 -13.83
CA GLY A 199 -14.74 -20.03 -12.38
C GLY A 199 -13.59 -20.87 -11.82
N ALA A 200 -12.76 -21.49 -12.68
CA ALA A 200 -11.57 -22.19 -12.21
C ALA A 200 -10.63 -21.21 -11.46
N SER A 201 -10.08 -21.68 -10.34
CA SER A 201 -9.11 -20.94 -9.54
C SER A 201 -7.81 -21.72 -9.45
N LEU A 202 -6.69 -21.06 -9.77
CA LEU A 202 -5.35 -21.65 -9.73
C LEU A 202 -4.43 -20.78 -8.87
N GLU A 203 -4.01 -21.31 -7.71
CA GLU A 203 -2.85 -20.79 -7.00
C GLU A 203 -1.62 -21.53 -7.51
N GLY A 204 -0.96 -20.96 -8.51
CA GLY A 204 -0.14 -21.74 -9.41
C GLY A 204 0.17 -21.02 -10.71
N ARG A 205 0.54 -21.81 -11.72
CA ARG A 205 0.85 -21.32 -13.07
C ARG A 205 0.30 -22.29 -14.11
N ALA A 206 -0.11 -21.78 -15.26
CA ALA A 206 -0.45 -22.58 -16.43
C ALA A 206 0.57 -22.31 -17.53
N LEU A 207 1.50 -23.24 -17.72
CA LEU A 207 2.64 -23.11 -18.62
C LEU A 207 2.58 -24.20 -19.69
N SER A 208 2.60 -23.84 -20.97
CA SER A 208 2.64 -24.79 -22.09
C SER A 208 3.95 -24.68 -22.87
N THR A 209 4.60 -25.81 -23.15
CA THR A 209 5.82 -25.84 -23.99
C THR A 209 5.50 -25.70 -25.47
N THR A 210 4.30 -26.06 -25.91
CA THR A 210 3.73 -25.84 -27.25
C THR A 210 2.24 -26.17 -27.16
N GLY A 211 1.38 -25.19 -27.34
CA GLY A 211 -0.07 -25.34 -27.19
C GLY A 211 -0.72 -24.04 -26.72
N ALA A 212 -2.02 -23.89 -27.04
CA ALA A 212 -2.78 -22.73 -26.60
C ALA A 212 -3.04 -22.75 -25.08
N VAL A 213 -3.12 -21.58 -24.46
CA VAL A 213 -3.62 -21.43 -23.09
C VAL A 213 -4.91 -20.63 -23.15
N THR A 214 -6.04 -21.26 -22.89
CA THR A 214 -7.37 -20.67 -22.97
C THR A 214 -8.00 -20.62 -21.60
N VAL A 215 -8.43 -19.44 -21.18
CA VAL A 215 -9.08 -19.24 -19.89
C VAL A 215 -10.43 -18.56 -20.03
N SER A 216 -11.38 -18.89 -19.16
CA SER A 216 -12.67 -18.21 -19.10
C SER A 216 -13.05 -17.90 -17.67
N GLY A 217 -13.23 -16.61 -17.34
CA GLY A 217 -13.72 -16.18 -16.03
C GLY A 217 -12.94 -16.77 -14.85
N VAL A 218 -11.61 -16.80 -14.91
CA VAL A 218 -10.76 -17.52 -13.95
C VAL A 218 -10.11 -16.60 -12.92
N THR A 219 -9.64 -17.19 -11.82
CA THR A 219 -8.68 -16.53 -10.92
C THR A 219 -7.36 -17.29 -10.93
N VAL A 220 -6.29 -16.71 -11.47
CA VAL A 220 -4.95 -17.34 -11.47
C VAL A 220 -3.96 -16.43 -10.76
N ARG A 221 -3.25 -16.96 -9.77
CA ARG A 221 -2.25 -16.21 -9.01
C ARG A 221 -0.97 -17.02 -8.92
N LYS A 222 0.14 -16.48 -9.41
CA LYS A 222 1.44 -17.12 -9.21
C LYS A 222 1.70 -17.28 -7.71
N PRO A 223 2.18 -18.45 -7.26
CA PRO A 223 2.33 -18.73 -5.85
C PRO A 223 3.49 -17.91 -5.27
N VAL A 224 3.30 -17.44 -4.03
CA VAL A 224 4.34 -16.83 -3.19
C VAL A 224 5.04 -17.92 -2.36
N GLY A 225 6.21 -17.61 -1.79
CA GLY A 225 7.03 -18.58 -1.06
C GLY A 225 8.10 -19.23 -1.94
N CYS A 226 8.71 -20.31 -1.44
CA CYS A 226 9.78 -21.07 -2.12
C CYS A 226 10.93 -20.20 -2.67
N GLY A 227 11.33 -19.16 -1.94
CA GLY A 227 12.39 -18.23 -2.36
C GLY A 227 11.95 -17.12 -3.33
N SER A 228 10.66 -17.02 -3.65
CA SER A 228 10.12 -15.89 -4.42
C SER A 228 10.41 -14.57 -3.71
N LYS A 229 10.79 -13.53 -4.48
CA LYS A 229 11.13 -12.21 -3.96
C LYS A 229 9.92 -11.60 -3.24
N VAL A 230 10.13 -11.17 -1.99
CA VAL A 230 9.11 -10.41 -1.25
C VAL A 230 8.90 -9.07 -1.93
N LEU A 231 7.64 -8.77 -2.27
CA LEU A 231 7.27 -7.50 -2.87
C LEU A 231 7.20 -6.41 -1.79
N THR A 232 7.96 -5.33 -2.01
CA THR A 232 7.97 -4.15 -1.14
C THR A 232 7.27 -2.95 -1.76
N GLY A 233 7.10 -2.94 -3.09
CA GLY A 233 6.71 -1.75 -3.83
C GLY A 233 7.82 -0.68 -3.86
N PRO A 234 7.50 0.52 -4.36
CA PRO A 234 8.44 1.64 -4.45
C PRO A 234 8.71 2.28 -3.08
N ALA A 235 9.64 3.23 -3.03
CA ALA A 235 9.84 4.07 -1.86
C ALA A 235 8.62 4.99 -1.62
N GLN A 236 8.30 5.24 -0.35
CA GLN A 236 7.21 6.12 0.06
C GLN A 236 7.51 7.59 -0.31
N PRO A 237 6.55 8.37 -0.82
CA PRO A 237 6.76 9.79 -1.05
C PRO A 237 6.95 10.56 0.26
N PRO A 238 7.84 11.58 0.29
CA PRO A 238 8.04 12.42 1.46
C PRO A 238 6.88 13.41 1.60
N LEU A 239 5.84 13.04 2.35
CA LEU A 239 4.68 13.92 2.58
C LEU A 239 5.00 15.15 3.43
N GLY A 240 6.13 15.18 4.15
CA GLY A 240 6.50 16.32 4.99
C GLY A 240 5.35 16.76 5.91
N THR A 241 5.06 18.05 5.95
CA THR A 241 3.98 18.63 6.77
C THR A 241 2.58 18.35 6.25
N VAL A 242 2.39 18.06 4.95
CA VAL A 242 1.05 17.75 4.42
C VAL A 242 0.50 16.42 4.95
N VAL A 243 1.34 15.61 5.61
CA VAL A 243 0.89 14.43 6.36
C VAL A 243 -0.07 14.80 7.52
N CYS A 244 -0.07 16.02 8.03
CA CYS A 244 -1.02 16.45 9.07
C CYS A 244 -2.38 16.90 8.52
N TYR A 245 -2.52 17.06 7.21
CA TYR A 245 -3.76 17.44 6.57
C TYR A 245 -4.55 16.22 6.09
N THR A 246 -5.87 16.29 6.18
CA THR A 246 -6.78 15.26 5.64
C THR A 246 -7.43 15.72 4.35
N VAL A 247 -7.78 16.99 4.27
CA VAL A 247 -8.33 17.62 3.05
C VAL A 247 -7.60 18.93 2.82
N PHE A 248 -6.83 19.01 1.75
CA PHE A 248 -5.99 20.19 1.49
C PHE A 248 -5.84 20.49 0.01
N THR A 249 -5.86 21.77 -0.35
CA THR A 249 -5.49 22.22 -1.70
C THR A 249 -4.41 23.29 -1.67
N GLY A 250 -3.38 23.12 -2.50
CA GLY A 250 -2.33 24.11 -2.69
C GLY A 250 -2.83 25.36 -3.42
N ASN A 251 -3.83 25.22 -4.29
CA ASN A 251 -4.43 26.33 -5.02
C ASN A 251 -5.88 26.03 -5.44
N GLY A 252 -6.84 26.69 -4.79
CA GLY A 252 -8.27 26.54 -5.03
C GLY A 252 -9.09 26.70 -3.75
N SER A 253 -10.36 27.05 -3.86
CA SER A 253 -11.25 27.09 -2.68
C SER A 253 -11.54 25.69 -2.15
N LEU A 254 -11.67 25.56 -0.82
CA LEU A 254 -12.08 24.34 -0.15
C LEU A 254 -13.45 24.57 0.50
N THR A 255 -14.47 23.85 0.05
CA THR A 255 -15.86 24.03 0.52
C THR A 255 -16.45 22.71 1.00
N ASN A 256 -17.09 22.75 2.16
CA ASN A 256 -17.92 21.66 2.66
C ASN A 256 -19.42 22.03 2.63
N THR A 257 -20.26 21.05 2.30
CA THR A 257 -21.72 21.13 2.42
C THR A 257 -22.22 19.94 3.24
N GLY A 258 -23.10 20.19 4.22
CA GLY A 258 -23.63 19.15 5.09
C GLY A 258 -22.68 18.74 6.22
N ILE A 259 -23.07 17.72 6.99
CA ILE A 259 -22.37 17.31 8.21
C ILE A 259 -21.18 16.43 7.85
N THR A 260 -19.98 16.96 8.04
CA THR A 260 -18.70 16.28 7.73
C THR A 260 -17.88 16.10 9.00
N TYR A 261 -17.29 14.92 9.18
CA TYR A 261 -16.36 14.60 10.27
C TYR A 261 -14.95 14.44 9.70
N ILE A 262 -13.97 15.13 10.29
CA ILE A 262 -12.57 15.04 9.88
C ILE A 262 -11.68 14.73 11.09
N THR A 263 -10.68 13.87 10.92
CA THR A 263 -9.50 13.79 11.79
C THR A 263 -8.27 14.21 11.01
N GLY A 264 -7.56 15.24 11.45
CA GLY A 264 -6.48 15.95 10.74
C GLY A 264 -6.89 17.36 10.28
N ASP A 265 -5.91 18.15 9.84
CA ASP A 265 -6.12 19.54 9.44
C ASP A 265 -6.85 19.64 8.09
N VAL A 266 -7.56 20.76 7.88
CA VAL A 266 -8.18 21.10 6.59
C VAL A 266 -7.83 22.52 6.18
N GLY A 267 -7.55 22.75 4.90
CA GLY A 267 -7.12 24.07 4.47
C GLY A 267 -6.92 24.27 2.97
N THR A 268 -6.72 25.53 2.60
CA THR A 268 -6.22 25.92 1.28
C THR A 268 -5.11 26.95 1.42
N ASN A 269 -4.11 26.89 0.55
CA ASN A 269 -3.07 27.91 0.46
C ASN A 269 -3.39 29.06 -0.53
N VAL A 270 -4.41 28.91 -1.39
CA VAL A 270 -4.93 30.00 -2.23
C VAL A 270 -6.43 29.84 -2.34
N GLY A 271 -7.19 30.74 -1.71
CA GLY A 271 -8.65 30.68 -1.64
C GLY A 271 -9.15 30.79 -0.20
N LEU A 272 -10.34 30.26 0.04
CA LEU A 272 -10.95 30.19 1.37
C LEU A 272 -11.37 28.76 1.71
N THR A 273 -11.30 28.41 3.00
CA THR A 273 -11.89 27.17 3.54
C THR A 273 -13.21 27.50 4.20
N THR A 274 -14.32 26.92 3.73
CA THR A 274 -15.68 27.23 4.21
C THR A 274 -16.53 25.98 4.43
N GLY A 275 -17.53 26.10 5.31
CA GLY A 275 -18.54 25.05 5.57
C GLY A 275 -18.13 23.94 6.52
N PHE A 276 -16.88 23.90 7.01
CA PHE A 276 -16.44 22.96 8.04
C PHE A 276 -16.80 23.46 9.45
N GLU A 277 -17.33 22.58 10.29
CA GLU A 277 -17.67 22.88 11.68
C GLU A 277 -16.52 22.49 12.62
N ALA A 278 -16.01 23.43 13.42
CA ALA A 278 -14.87 23.19 14.32
C ALA A 278 -15.09 22.01 15.30
N THR A 279 -16.33 21.79 15.76
CA THR A 279 -16.66 20.67 16.67
C THR A 279 -16.63 19.29 16.00
N LYS A 280 -16.52 19.25 14.68
CA LYS A 280 -16.53 18.03 13.85
C LYS A 280 -15.18 17.77 13.17
N VAL A 281 -14.22 18.66 13.39
CA VAL A 281 -12.84 18.53 12.91
C VAL A 281 -11.93 18.31 14.11
N ASN A 282 -11.42 17.08 14.25
CA ASN A 282 -10.33 16.76 15.18
C ASN A 282 -8.99 17.15 14.53
N GLY A 283 -8.71 18.45 14.51
CA GLY A 283 -7.61 19.09 13.80
C GLY A 283 -7.85 20.60 13.69
N THR A 284 -7.03 21.29 12.91
CA THR A 284 -7.12 22.73 12.67
C THR A 284 -7.84 23.01 11.35
N ILE A 285 -8.79 23.96 11.38
CA ILE A 285 -9.41 24.50 10.16
C ILE A 285 -8.66 25.79 9.78
N HIS A 286 -7.92 25.75 8.68
CA HIS A 286 -7.23 26.90 8.13
C HIS A 286 -8.19 27.68 7.21
N LEU A 287 -8.95 28.62 7.79
CA LEU A 287 -9.99 29.39 7.10
C LEU A 287 -9.44 30.26 5.95
N MET A 288 -8.21 30.72 6.10
CA MET A 288 -7.45 31.50 5.11
C MET A 288 -6.01 30.98 5.05
N PRO A 289 -5.27 31.25 3.96
CA PRO A 289 -3.87 30.84 3.85
C PRO A 289 -3.02 31.38 5.00
N ASP A 290 -2.15 30.53 5.54
CA ASP A 290 -1.20 30.85 6.60
C ASP A 290 0.15 30.14 6.40
N THR A 291 1.04 30.23 7.39
CA THR A 291 2.36 29.61 7.31
C THR A 291 2.31 28.08 7.23
N SER A 292 1.30 27.45 7.83
CA SER A 292 1.11 25.99 7.78
C SER A 292 0.66 25.58 6.39
N THR A 293 -0.35 26.24 5.82
CA THR A 293 -0.82 25.95 4.46
C THR A 293 0.25 26.20 3.41
N ALA A 294 1.10 27.21 3.60
CA ALA A 294 2.22 27.50 2.70
C ALA A 294 3.25 26.36 2.70
N LYS A 295 3.61 25.85 3.88
CA LYS A 295 4.55 24.73 4.00
C LYS A 295 3.95 23.42 3.49
N ALA A 296 2.67 23.17 3.77
CA ALA A 296 1.95 22.02 3.26
C ALA A 296 1.85 22.02 1.73
N SER A 297 1.64 23.20 1.11
CA SER A 297 1.64 23.35 -0.35
C SER A 297 3.00 23.00 -0.97
N LEU A 298 4.09 23.49 -0.36
CA LEU A 298 5.45 23.13 -0.80
C LEU A 298 5.71 21.61 -0.69
N ASP A 299 5.37 21.02 0.45
CA ASP A 299 5.58 19.59 0.68
C ASP A 299 4.71 18.71 -0.21
N LEU A 300 3.47 19.13 -0.48
CA LEU A 300 2.58 18.46 -1.43
C LEU A 300 3.18 18.46 -2.85
N ASN A 301 3.73 19.58 -3.30
CA ASN A 301 4.39 19.66 -4.60
C ASN A 301 5.65 18.79 -4.67
N ASN A 302 6.42 18.69 -3.57
CA ASN A 302 7.56 17.78 -3.48
C ASN A 302 7.13 16.31 -3.53
N ALA A 303 6.06 15.93 -2.81
CA ALA A 303 5.51 14.59 -2.85
C ALA A 303 4.97 14.24 -4.26
N TYR A 304 4.24 15.15 -4.89
CA TYR A 304 3.75 14.99 -6.26
C TYR A 304 4.88 14.79 -7.27
N THR A 305 5.92 15.64 -7.22
CA THR A 305 7.07 15.54 -8.12
C THR A 305 7.87 14.27 -7.88
N PHE A 306 8.02 13.81 -6.63
CA PHE A 306 8.59 12.49 -6.32
C PHE A 306 7.78 11.35 -6.94
N LEU A 307 6.45 11.36 -6.81
CA LEU A 307 5.61 10.31 -7.41
C LEU A 307 5.74 10.24 -8.93
N ASN A 308 6.03 11.37 -9.58
CA ASN A 308 6.30 11.41 -11.02
C ASN A 308 7.61 10.74 -11.45
N THR A 309 8.60 10.66 -10.58
CA THR A 309 9.89 10.05 -10.93
C THR A 309 9.89 8.53 -10.76
N LEU A 310 8.89 7.97 -10.09
CA LEU A 310 8.81 6.53 -9.87
C LEU A 310 8.57 5.79 -11.20
N PRO A 311 9.45 4.83 -11.56
CA PRO A 311 9.26 4.01 -12.75
C PRO A 311 7.98 3.18 -12.62
N THR A 312 7.29 2.97 -13.73
CA THR A 312 6.13 2.07 -13.78
C THR A 312 6.61 0.63 -13.78
N ASP A 313 6.10 -0.19 -12.84
CA ASP A 313 6.34 -1.63 -12.83
C ASP A 313 5.29 -2.36 -13.70
N ILE A 314 4.02 -1.97 -13.54
CA ILE A 314 2.88 -2.60 -14.23
C ILE A 314 1.94 -1.52 -14.78
N GLN A 315 1.66 -1.57 -16.07
CA GLN A 315 0.61 -0.75 -16.67
C GLN A 315 -0.72 -1.52 -16.70
N LEU A 316 -1.76 -0.96 -16.07
CA LEU A 316 -3.12 -1.49 -16.16
C LEU A 316 -3.76 -0.94 -17.45
N LEU A 317 -3.90 -1.82 -18.44
CA LEU A 317 -4.21 -1.45 -19.83
C LEU A 317 -5.66 -0.99 -20.06
N TYR A 318 -6.57 -1.22 -19.12
CA TYR A 318 -8.00 -0.90 -19.26
C TYR A 318 -8.52 -0.02 -18.10
N PRO A 319 -8.11 1.26 -18.02
CA PRO A 319 -8.49 2.15 -16.90
C PRO A 319 -10.00 2.38 -16.74
N ALA A 320 -10.77 2.34 -17.85
CA ALA A 320 -12.22 2.45 -17.81
C ALA A 320 -12.91 1.23 -17.15
N ALA A 321 -12.19 0.11 -17.02
CA ALA A 321 -12.66 -1.12 -16.40
C ALA A 321 -11.99 -1.39 -15.04
N PHE A 322 -11.38 -0.38 -14.41
CA PHE A 322 -10.71 -0.51 -13.12
C PHE A 322 -11.69 -0.85 -11.98
N GLY A 323 -11.21 -1.59 -10.97
CA GLY A 323 -12.08 -2.19 -9.95
C GLY A 323 -12.53 -3.60 -10.34
N GLN A 324 -13.82 -3.90 -10.22
CA GLN A 324 -14.42 -5.21 -10.54
C GLN A 324 -13.70 -6.37 -9.85
N ASP A 325 -13.45 -6.27 -8.54
CA ASP A 325 -12.74 -7.27 -7.72
C ASP A 325 -11.27 -7.49 -8.12
N LEU A 326 -10.67 -6.57 -8.88
CA LEU A 326 -9.24 -6.56 -9.17
C LEU A 326 -8.43 -6.56 -7.86
N VAL A 327 -7.40 -7.38 -7.82
CA VAL A 327 -6.46 -7.46 -6.69
C VAL A 327 -5.08 -7.07 -7.21
N LEU A 328 -4.47 -6.09 -6.55
CA LEU A 328 -3.14 -5.60 -6.85
C LEU A 328 -2.15 -5.98 -5.74
N THR A 329 -0.87 -6.04 -6.10
CA THR A 329 0.26 -6.34 -5.22
C THR A 329 1.21 -5.13 -5.12
N PRO A 330 2.24 -5.14 -4.25
CA PRO A 330 3.06 -3.96 -4.01
C PRO A 330 3.93 -3.56 -5.22
N HIS A 331 3.47 -2.56 -5.98
CA HIS A 331 4.10 -2.03 -7.19
C HIS A 331 3.76 -0.55 -7.42
N THR A 332 4.47 0.05 -8.38
CA THR A 332 4.04 1.27 -9.06
C THR A 332 3.19 0.92 -10.27
N TYR A 333 1.90 1.20 -10.20
CA TYR A 333 0.94 1.02 -11.29
C TYR A 333 0.77 2.29 -12.12
N GLU A 334 0.48 2.12 -13.40
CA GLU A 334 0.10 3.21 -14.30
C GLU A 334 -1.18 2.89 -15.06
N MET A 335 -2.06 3.88 -15.13
CA MET A 335 -3.26 3.91 -15.96
C MET A 335 -3.19 5.14 -16.85
N ASN A 336 -2.98 4.93 -18.16
CA ASN A 336 -2.72 6.01 -19.11
C ASN A 336 -4.02 6.54 -19.77
N ALA A 337 -5.09 6.70 -18.99
CA ALA A 337 -6.36 7.27 -19.42
C ALA A 337 -7.22 7.68 -18.22
N ALA A 338 -8.37 8.30 -18.51
CA ALA A 338 -9.42 8.48 -17.52
C ALA A 338 -9.83 7.13 -16.91
N THR A 339 -9.88 7.08 -15.58
CA THR A 339 -10.07 5.86 -14.79
C THR A 339 -11.41 5.90 -14.08
N VAL A 340 -12.13 4.78 -14.12
CA VAL A 340 -13.36 4.58 -13.35
C VAL A 340 -13.13 3.43 -12.39
N LEU A 341 -13.08 3.70 -11.08
CA LEU A 341 -13.13 2.63 -10.08
C LEU A 341 -14.58 2.15 -9.94
N ASN A 342 -14.91 1.03 -10.59
CA ASN A 342 -16.22 0.39 -10.51
C ASN A 342 -16.20 -0.74 -9.46
N GLY A 343 -17.06 -0.65 -8.46
CA GLY A 343 -17.10 -1.65 -7.38
C GLY A 343 -15.82 -1.64 -6.55
N LYS A 344 -15.12 -2.77 -6.47
CA LYS A 344 -14.01 -2.96 -5.53
C LYS A 344 -12.65 -3.11 -6.23
N VAL A 345 -11.62 -2.51 -5.65
CA VAL A 345 -10.21 -2.91 -5.85
C VAL A 345 -9.60 -3.32 -4.51
N THR A 346 -8.80 -4.38 -4.49
CA THR A 346 -8.14 -4.89 -3.29
C THR A 346 -6.62 -4.73 -3.41
N LEU A 347 -5.98 -4.19 -2.38
CA LEU A 347 -4.52 -4.10 -2.29
C LEU A 347 -4.03 -5.17 -1.32
N ASN A 348 -3.25 -6.11 -1.83
CA ASN A 348 -2.76 -7.27 -1.11
C ASN A 348 -1.27 -7.13 -0.85
N ALA A 349 -0.88 -6.88 0.41
CA ALA A 349 0.52 -6.69 0.75
C ALA A 349 1.31 -8.01 0.93
N GLN A 350 0.68 -9.16 0.69
CA GLN A 350 1.31 -10.48 0.77
C GLN A 350 2.07 -10.72 2.09
N ASN A 351 1.46 -10.26 3.20
CA ASN A 351 1.99 -10.33 4.57
C ASN A 351 3.23 -9.45 4.83
N ASN A 352 3.50 -8.45 3.98
CA ASN A 352 4.50 -7.43 4.22
C ASN A 352 3.82 -6.12 4.69
N PRO A 353 3.87 -5.77 5.98
CA PRO A 353 3.17 -4.59 6.51
C PRO A 353 3.74 -3.26 6.02
N ASN A 354 4.98 -3.29 5.50
CA ASN A 354 5.68 -2.12 4.97
C ASN A 354 5.53 -1.99 3.46
N ALA A 355 4.73 -2.84 2.82
CA ALA A 355 4.59 -2.81 1.38
C ALA A 355 3.86 -1.55 0.91
N VAL A 356 4.38 -0.94 -0.16
CA VAL A 356 3.92 0.32 -0.72
C VAL A 356 3.19 0.09 -2.04
N PHE A 357 2.10 0.81 -2.24
CA PHE A 357 1.33 0.83 -3.48
C PHE A 357 1.30 2.26 -4.00
N VAL A 358 1.73 2.44 -5.25
CA VAL A 358 1.61 3.72 -5.96
C VAL A 358 0.76 3.49 -7.19
N ILE A 359 -0.32 4.25 -7.35
CA ILE A 359 -1.23 4.17 -8.49
C ILE A 359 -1.22 5.52 -9.19
N LYS A 360 -0.59 5.57 -10.38
CA LYS A 360 -0.51 6.76 -11.22
C LYS A 360 -1.62 6.72 -12.27
N ILE A 361 -2.42 7.77 -12.33
CA ILE A 361 -3.51 7.94 -13.29
C ILE A 361 -3.20 9.17 -14.14
N ASN A 362 -2.96 8.97 -15.44
CA ASN A 362 -2.85 10.04 -16.41
C ASN A 362 -4.22 10.33 -17.03
N GLY A 363 -5.06 11.03 -16.27
CA GLY A 363 -6.45 11.31 -16.60
C GLY A 363 -7.30 11.57 -15.36
N ALA A 364 -8.58 11.87 -15.58
CA ALA A 364 -9.52 12.03 -14.47
C ALA A 364 -9.77 10.69 -13.75
N LEU A 365 -9.93 10.72 -12.43
CA LEU A 365 -10.41 9.60 -11.62
C LEU A 365 -11.87 9.84 -11.26
N SER A 366 -12.72 8.84 -11.52
CA SER A 366 -14.08 8.79 -10.99
C SER A 366 -14.37 7.44 -10.36
N THR A 367 -15.41 7.35 -9.53
CA THR A 367 -15.84 6.08 -8.93
C THR A 367 -17.32 5.81 -9.21
N SER A 368 -17.73 4.53 -9.22
CA SER A 368 -19.14 4.18 -9.06
C SER A 368 -19.63 4.56 -7.66
N THR A 369 -20.95 4.60 -7.45
CA THR A 369 -21.49 4.63 -6.09
C THR A 369 -21.04 3.37 -5.34
N TYR A 370 -20.84 3.48 -4.03
CA TYR A 370 -20.37 2.39 -3.17
C TYR A 370 -19.04 1.75 -3.59
N ALA A 371 -18.21 2.45 -4.37
CA ALA A 371 -16.90 1.95 -4.74
C ALA A 371 -16.01 1.75 -3.51
N SER A 372 -15.11 0.78 -3.53
CA SER A 372 -14.28 0.46 -2.36
C SER A 372 -12.83 0.14 -2.71
N VAL A 373 -11.93 0.61 -1.85
CA VAL A 373 -10.53 0.19 -1.79
C VAL A 373 -10.37 -0.68 -0.54
N GLU A 374 -10.11 -1.96 -0.73
CA GLU A 374 -9.90 -2.91 0.37
C GLU A 374 -8.41 -3.22 0.56
N LEU A 375 -8.03 -3.50 1.81
CA LEU A 375 -6.66 -3.81 2.20
C LEU A 375 -6.65 -5.19 2.85
N ILE A 376 -5.81 -6.10 2.35
CA ILE A 376 -5.68 -7.46 2.91
C ILE A 376 -4.22 -7.81 3.15
N ASN A 377 -4.00 -8.88 3.93
CA ASN A 377 -2.68 -9.45 4.20
C ASN A 377 -1.66 -8.40 4.64
N GLN A 378 -2.05 -7.61 5.64
CA GLN A 378 -1.27 -6.54 6.27
C GLN A 378 -1.05 -5.27 5.44
N ALA A 379 -1.74 -5.08 4.31
CA ALA A 379 -1.74 -3.79 3.62
C ALA A 379 -2.27 -2.68 4.54
N GLN A 380 -1.65 -1.50 4.49
CA GLN A 380 -1.97 -0.36 5.35
C GLN A 380 -2.20 0.89 4.53
N ALA A 381 -3.25 1.66 4.83
CA ALA A 381 -3.63 2.84 4.05
C ALA A 381 -2.53 3.92 4.03
N LYS A 382 -1.67 4.02 5.06
CA LYS A 382 -0.52 4.94 5.06
C LYS A 382 0.52 4.65 3.98
N ASN A 383 0.52 3.45 3.41
CA ASN A 383 1.46 3.02 2.37
C ASN A 383 0.80 3.00 0.97
N VAL A 384 -0.39 3.59 0.82
CA VAL A 384 -1.13 3.62 -0.45
C VAL A 384 -1.19 5.06 -0.96
N PHE A 385 -0.75 5.27 -2.20
CA PHE A 385 -0.65 6.58 -2.83
C PHE A 385 -1.32 6.58 -4.20
N TRP A 386 -2.15 7.58 -4.44
CA TRP A 386 -2.81 7.80 -5.72
C TRP A 386 -2.33 9.13 -6.27
N LYS A 387 -1.72 9.12 -7.45
CA LYS A 387 -1.32 10.34 -8.16
C LYS A 387 -2.21 10.49 -9.39
N VAL A 388 -3.00 11.54 -9.45
CA VAL A 388 -4.03 11.72 -10.49
C VAL A 388 -3.80 13.02 -11.25
N ASP A 389 -3.50 12.94 -12.53
CA ASP A 389 -3.41 14.09 -13.43
C ASP A 389 -4.76 14.35 -14.11
N GLY A 390 -5.64 15.03 -13.37
CA GLY A 390 -6.99 15.36 -13.81
C GLY A 390 -7.94 15.56 -12.63
N ALA A 391 -9.21 15.77 -12.95
CA ALA A 391 -10.26 15.88 -11.93
C ALA A 391 -10.40 14.57 -11.14
N VAL A 392 -10.74 14.69 -9.85
CA VAL A 392 -11.01 13.56 -8.96
C VAL A 392 -12.46 13.65 -8.51
N ASN A 393 -13.25 12.60 -8.73
CA ASN A 393 -14.64 12.52 -8.31
C ASN A 393 -14.90 11.20 -7.57
N ILE A 394 -14.96 11.25 -6.24
CA ILE A 394 -15.27 10.09 -5.39
C ILE A 394 -16.77 10.11 -5.09
N ASN A 395 -17.50 9.17 -5.68
CA ASN A 395 -18.96 9.15 -5.72
C ASN A 395 -19.58 8.62 -4.41
N ASP A 396 -20.89 8.80 -4.27
CA ASP A 396 -21.66 8.58 -3.04
C ASP A 396 -21.33 7.24 -2.37
N TYR A 397 -21.13 7.30 -1.06
CA TYR A 397 -20.90 6.16 -0.15
C TYR A 397 -19.68 5.30 -0.50
N SER A 398 -18.74 5.82 -1.28
CA SER A 398 -17.49 5.11 -1.55
C SER A 398 -16.61 5.02 -0.30
N LYS A 399 -15.88 3.92 -0.15
CA LYS A 399 -14.88 3.68 0.91
C LYS A 399 -13.49 3.72 0.32
N PHE A 400 -12.84 4.88 0.41
CA PHE A 400 -11.56 5.13 -0.24
C PHE A 400 -10.40 5.06 0.76
N LYS A 401 -9.26 4.51 0.34
CA LYS A 401 -8.08 4.33 1.21
C LYS A 401 -6.80 4.80 0.54
N GLY A 402 -5.93 5.44 1.32
CA GLY A 402 -4.67 5.98 0.86
C GLY A 402 -4.64 7.51 0.74
N SER A 403 -3.48 8.03 0.34
CA SER A 403 -3.29 9.46 0.11
C SER A 403 -3.51 9.75 -1.38
N VAL A 404 -4.59 10.44 -1.70
CA VAL A 404 -4.91 10.90 -3.05
C VAL A 404 -4.28 12.27 -3.27
N ILE A 405 -3.50 12.41 -4.34
CA ILE A 405 -2.88 13.65 -4.78
C ILE A 405 -3.39 13.92 -6.20
N GLY A 406 -4.43 14.75 -6.29
CA GLY A 406 -4.94 15.28 -7.54
C GLY A 406 -4.10 16.46 -8.03
N ASN A 407 -3.90 16.55 -9.34
CA ASN A 407 -3.16 17.62 -9.98
C ASN A 407 -3.90 18.10 -11.23
N ASN A 408 -3.95 19.42 -11.41
CA ASN A 408 -4.57 20.07 -12.56
C ASN A 408 -6.05 19.68 -12.77
N GLY A 409 -6.83 19.65 -11.68
CA GLY A 409 -8.22 19.25 -11.72
C GLY A 409 -8.96 19.48 -10.41
N ALA A 410 -10.24 19.84 -10.51
CA ALA A 410 -11.11 19.96 -9.34
C ALA A 410 -11.33 18.60 -8.66
N VAL A 411 -11.54 18.64 -7.34
CA VAL A 411 -11.83 17.45 -6.53
C VAL A 411 -13.24 17.55 -5.97
N ILE A 412 -14.02 16.49 -6.16
CA ILE A 412 -15.37 16.35 -5.62
C ILE A 412 -15.43 15.07 -4.79
N ILE A 413 -15.80 15.20 -3.52
CA ILE A 413 -16.01 14.08 -2.60
C ILE A 413 -17.47 14.09 -2.17
N ASN A 414 -18.26 13.19 -2.75
CA ASN A 414 -19.71 13.22 -2.64
C ASN A 414 -20.22 12.59 -1.33
N LYS A 415 -21.54 12.42 -1.25
CA LYS A 415 -22.26 12.15 -0.02
C LYS A 415 -21.83 10.86 0.64
N GLY A 416 -21.53 10.93 1.95
CA GLY A 416 -21.31 9.74 2.77
C GLY A 416 -20.04 8.96 2.42
N VAL A 417 -19.12 9.56 1.65
CA VAL A 417 -17.81 8.95 1.38
C VAL A 417 -17.02 8.81 2.69
N GLU A 418 -16.41 7.64 2.87
CA GLU A 418 -15.48 7.34 3.95
C GLU A 418 -14.04 7.32 3.41
N ILE A 419 -13.13 8.06 4.03
CA ILE A 419 -11.71 8.11 3.65
C ILE A 419 -10.85 7.67 4.84
N GLU A 420 -10.07 6.61 4.64
CA GLU A 420 -8.93 6.24 5.50
C GLU A 420 -7.64 6.67 4.80
N GLY A 421 -7.18 7.89 5.07
CA GLY A 421 -6.12 8.54 4.32
C GLY A 421 -6.35 10.02 4.14
N ARG A 422 -6.04 10.55 2.96
CA ARG A 422 -6.05 12.00 2.68
C ARG A 422 -6.51 12.25 1.26
N VAL A 423 -7.13 13.41 1.03
CA VAL A 423 -7.42 13.91 -0.31
C VAL A 423 -6.79 15.29 -0.47
N LEU A 424 -5.80 15.36 -1.34
CA LEU A 424 -4.91 16.49 -1.55
C LEU A 424 -5.03 16.93 -3.00
N SER A 425 -4.98 18.24 -3.25
CA SER A 425 -4.93 18.81 -4.61
C SER A 425 -3.75 19.77 -4.72
N THR A 426 -2.86 19.57 -5.70
CA THR A 426 -1.78 20.54 -5.98
C THR A 426 -2.37 21.84 -6.56
N SER A 427 -3.36 21.67 -7.45
CA SER A 427 -4.09 22.74 -8.12
C SER A 427 -5.51 22.26 -8.49
N GLY A 428 -6.51 22.96 -7.97
CA GLY A 428 -7.91 22.60 -8.06
C GLY A 428 -8.65 22.89 -6.76
N GLY A 429 -9.86 23.45 -6.88
CA GLY A 429 -10.77 23.56 -5.74
C GLY A 429 -11.25 22.18 -5.29
N ILE A 430 -11.55 22.05 -4.00
CA ILE A 430 -12.09 20.82 -3.40
C ILE A 430 -13.49 21.11 -2.87
N SER A 431 -14.46 20.31 -3.28
CA SER A 431 -15.84 20.32 -2.76
C SER A 431 -16.15 19.00 -2.06
N THR A 432 -16.64 19.09 -0.83
CA THR A 432 -16.99 17.93 0.00
C THR A 432 -18.46 18.01 0.42
N PHE A 433 -19.12 16.85 0.50
CA PHE A 433 -20.55 16.75 0.80
C PHE A 433 -20.79 15.72 1.89
N GLY A 434 -20.87 16.13 3.16
CA GLY A 434 -21.20 15.25 4.29
C GLY A 434 -20.38 13.95 4.35
N ILE A 435 -19.06 14.06 4.47
CA ILE A 435 -18.09 12.96 4.42
C ILE A 435 -17.59 12.57 5.81
N ASN A 436 -16.90 11.43 5.92
CA ASN A 436 -16.10 11.06 7.09
C ASN A 436 -14.68 10.74 6.64
N ALA A 437 -13.70 11.59 6.94
CA ALA A 437 -12.32 11.40 6.51
C ALA A 437 -11.34 11.43 7.69
N GLN A 438 -10.42 10.47 7.72
CA GLN A 438 -9.45 10.32 8.80
C GLN A 438 -8.07 10.14 8.21
N MET A 439 -7.14 11.05 8.56
CA MET A 439 -5.74 10.87 8.19
C MET A 439 -5.16 9.57 8.78
N THR A 440 -4.28 8.93 8.02
CA THR A 440 -3.49 7.81 8.52
C THR A 440 -2.34 8.31 9.40
N SER A 441 -1.74 7.44 10.22
CA SER A 441 -0.60 7.81 11.08
C SER A 441 0.56 8.43 10.28
N GLY A 442 1.33 9.32 10.89
CA GLY A 442 2.50 9.97 10.29
C GLY A 442 2.56 11.46 10.57
N CYS A 443 1.44 12.06 11.01
CA CYS A 443 1.47 13.36 11.65
C CYS A 443 2.04 13.20 13.06
N GLU A 444 3.34 13.36 13.17
CA GLU A 444 3.88 13.97 14.37
C GLU A 444 3.49 15.43 14.24
N LEU A 445 2.61 15.92 15.12
CA LEU A 445 2.45 17.36 15.25
C LEU A 445 3.87 17.90 15.38
N LEU A 446 4.35 18.59 14.34
CA LEU A 446 5.46 19.49 14.55
C LEU A 446 4.93 20.38 15.65
N GLY A 447 5.45 20.17 16.85
CA GLY A 447 5.30 21.10 17.93
C GLY A 447 6.00 22.39 17.55
N THR A 448 5.54 23.09 16.50
CA THR A 448 4.96 24.38 16.81
C THR A 448 3.82 24.09 17.76
N ILE A 449 4.17 24.00 19.06
CA ILE A 449 3.41 24.68 20.08
C ILE A 449 2.93 25.93 19.36
N SER A 450 1.61 26.08 19.18
CA SER A 450 1.08 27.41 18.99
C SER A 450 1.54 28.12 20.24
N THR A 451 2.72 28.71 20.18
CA THR A 451 3.14 29.68 21.13
C THR A 451 2.26 30.87 20.78
N THR A 452 1.01 30.82 21.24
CA THR A 452 0.74 31.71 22.34
C THR A 452 1.77 31.40 23.43
N VAL A 453 3.01 31.87 23.22
CA VAL A 453 3.72 32.55 24.28
C VAL A 453 2.77 33.70 24.51
N THR A 454 1.75 33.46 25.31
CA THR A 454 1.28 34.48 26.22
C THR A 454 2.55 34.71 27.02
N ALA A 455 3.43 35.58 26.55
CA ALA A 455 4.53 36.05 27.36
C ALA A 455 3.79 36.58 28.55
N LYS A 456 3.87 35.91 29.69
CA LYS A 456 3.20 36.43 30.87
C LYS A 456 3.87 37.76 31.16
N GLU A 457 3.20 38.83 30.79
CA GLU A 457 3.68 40.19 30.97
C GLU A 457 4.08 40.36 32.44
N ALA A 458 5.20 41.04 32.68
CA ALA A 458 5.59 41.43 34.01
C ALA A 458 4.46 42.27 34.62
N GLN A 459 4.06 41.93 35.83
CA GLN A 459 3.01 42.65 36.54
C GLN A 459 3.64 43.76 37.38
N LEU A 460 3.20 45.00 37.15
CA LEU A 460 3.63 46.18 37.91
C LEU A 460 2.46 46.63 38.79
N PHE A 461 2.60 46.49 40.11
CA PHE A 461 1.51 46.77 41.05
C PHE A 461 2.01 47.31 42.41
N PRO A 462 1.20 48.10 43.13
CA PRO A 462 -0.08 48.65 42.67
C PRO A 462 0.15 49.69 41.55
N ASN A 463 -0.83 49.84 40.66
CA ASN A 463 -0.85 50.91 39.68
C ASN A 463 -2.29 51.43 39.61
N PRO A 464 -2.62 52.59 40.20
CA PRO A 464 -1.71 53.64 40.69
C PRO A 464 -0.87 53.26 41.93
N PHE A 465 0.38 53.74 42.01
CA PHE A 465 1.29 53.59 43.16
C PHE A 465 1.46 54.92 43.91
N SER A 466 1.80 54.86 45.20
CA SER A 466 2.25 56.05 45.97
C SER A 466 3.77 56.02 46.13
N ASN A 467 4.30 55.13 46.98
CA ASN A 467 5.72 55.15 47.35
C ASN A 467 6.49 53.86 47.00
N VAL A 468 5.78 52.81 46.58
CA VAL A 468 6.39 51.50 46.27
C VAL A 468 5.73 50.91 45.04
N LEU A 469 6.55 50.38 44.14
CA LEU A 469 6.12 49.63 42.96
C LEU A 469 6.73 48.23 42.99
N ASN A 470 5.87 47.21 43.05
CA ASN A 470 6.28 45.82 42.96
C ASN A 470 6.23 45.37 41.50
N ILE A 471 7.26 44.64 41.08
CA ILE A 471 7.38 44.08 39.74
C ILE A 471 7.53 42.57 39.89
N LYS A 472 6.57 41.82 39.39
CA LYS A 472 6.61 40.36 39.34
C LYS A 472 6.84 39.91 37.90
N MET A 473 7.97 39.24 37.67
CA MET A 473 8.39 38.70 36.39
C MET A 473 8.24 37.17 36.45
N GLU A 474 7.25 36.61 35.72
CA GLU A 474 7.01 35.15 35.76
C GLU A 474 8.00 34.38 34.86
N ASP A 475 8.25 34.84 33.64
CA ASP A 475 9.08 34.15 32.63
C ASP A 475 10.40 34.87 32.27
N LEU A 476 10.78 35.93 33.00
CA LEU A 476 12.07 36.63 32.80
C LEU A 476 13.04 36.28 33.94
N ASP A 477 14.24 35.81 33.60
CA ASP A 477 15.32 35.62 34.58
C ASP A 477 15.87 36.97 35.08
N GLY A 478 16.41 36.98 36.30
CA GLY A 478 17.01 38.17 36.92
C GLY A 478 18.07 38.83 36.03
N GLY A 479 18.10 40.16 36.03
CA GLY A 479 18.96 40.99 35.18
C GLY A 479 18.23 41.86 34.15
N SER A 480 16.91 42.04 34.27
CA SER A 480 16.10 42.88 33.38
C SER A 480 16.22 44.37 33.76
N THR A 481 16.11 45.29 32.80
CA THR A 481 16.22 46.74 33.05
C THR A 481 14.85 47.41 32.94
N LEU A 482 14.40 48.06 34.02
CA LEU A 482 13.21 48.92 34.01
C LEU A 482 13.65 50.37 33.76
N THR A 483 13.03 51.03 32.79
CA THR A 483 13.18 52.48 32.54
C THR A 483 11.80 53.14 32.62
N ILE A 484 11.70 54.28 33.30
CA ILE A 484 10.47 55.07 33.41
C ILE A 484 10.69 56.43 32.77
N PHE A 485 9.70 56.89 32.02
CA PHE A 485 9.66 58.13 31.28
C PHE A 485 8.49 59.00 31.76
N ASN A 486 8.67 60.32 31.76
CA ASN A 486 7.56 61.25 31.90
C ASN A 486 6.77 61.38 30.58
N THR A 487 5.67 62.15 30.58
CA THR A 487 4.83 62.36 29.39
C THR A 487 5.53 63.11 28.25
N ALA A 488 6.63 63.82 28.53
CA ALA A 488 7.47 64.45 27.52
C ALA A 488 8.54 63.50 26.93
N GLY A 489 8.57 62.23 27.36
CA GLY A 489 9.52 61.22 26.88
C GLY A 489 10.90 61.29 27.53
N ALA A 490 11.11 62.13 28.55
CA ALA A 490 12.37 62.18 29.29
C ALA A 490 12.45 61.03 30.30
N LYS A 491 13.60 60.36 30.38
CA LYS A 491 13.87 59.32 31.39
C LYS A 491 13.90 59.93 32.78
N VAL A 492 13.06 59.45 33.68
CA VAL A 492 12.99 59.88 35.07
C VAL A 492 13.56 58.86 36.05
N MET A 493 13.66 57.59 35.64
CA MET A 493 14.24 56.53 36.46
C MET A 493 14.71 55.38 35.58
N GLN A 494 15.80 54.72 35.97
CA GLN A 494 16.28 53.49 35.36
C GLN A 494 16.88 52.60 36.45
N THR A 495 16.53 51.32 36.47
CA THR A 495 17.06 50.35 37.44
C THR A 495 17.15 48.95 36.86
N VAL A 496 18.08 48.15 37.38
CA VAL A 496 18.25 46.74 37.03
C VAL A 496 17.57 45.88 38.09
N LEU A 497 16.69 44.99 37.64
CA LEU A 497 15.94 44.06 38.48
C LEU A 497 16.72 42.74 38.61
N SER A 498 17.35 42.54 39.75
CA SER A 498 18.22 41.37 39.99
C SER A 498 17.46 40.09 40.35
N GLN A 499 16.16 40.15 40.65
CA GLN A 499 15.34 39.03 41.09
C GLN A 499 14.00 38.99 40.37
N LYS A 500 13.39 37.80 40.24
CA LYS A 500 12.07 37.59 39.59
C LYS A 500 10.93 38.40 40.22
N THR A 501 11.07 38.80 41.48
CA THR A 501 10.19 39.78 42.12
C THR A 501 11.05 40.87 42.72
N SER A 502 10.76 42.13 42.41
CA SER A 502 11.49 43.29 42.94
C SER A 502 10.49 44.30 43.49
N SER A 503 10.77 44.84 44.68
CA SER A 503 10.02 45.94 45.27
C SER A 503 10.88 47.20 45.19
N LEU A 504 10.40 48.21 44.48
CA LEU A 504 11.15 49.43 44.24
C LEU A 504 10.54 50.59 45.04
N PRO A 505 11.34 51.31 45.84
CA PRO A 505 10.92 52.58 46.38
C PRO A 505 10.78 53.58 45.22
N MET A 506 9.64 54.26 45.17
CA MET A 506 9.29 55.22 44.14
C MET A 506 9.18 56.61 44.75
N ASN A 507 9.91 57.57 44.19
CA ASN A 507 9.82 58.99 44.55
C ASN A 507 9.58 59.82 43.29
N LEU A 508 8.44 59.59 42.65
CA LEU A 508 8.01 60.32 41.46
C LEU A 508 6.83 61.23 41.81
N PRO A 509 6.84 62.51 41.39
CA PRO A 509 5.70 63.41 41.56
C PRO A 509 4.37 62.80 41.09
N VAL A 510 3.26 63.30 41.60
CA VAL A 510 1.91 62.87 41.16
C VAL A 510 1.78 63.10 39.65
N GLY A 511 1.39 62.08 38.90
CA GLY A 511 1.30 62.17 37.45
C GLY A 511 1.28 60.84 36.71
N VAL A 512 1.23 60.94 35.38
CA VAL A 512 1.27 59.81 34.46
C VAL A 512 2.70 59.59 33.97
N TYR A 513 3.13 58.34 33.99
CA TYR A 513 4.44 57.90 33.53
C TYR A 513 4.28 56.73 32.55
N PHE A 514 5.29 56.54 31.72
CA PHE A 514 5.41 55.36 30.85
C PHE A 514 6.60 54.54 31.29
N TYR A 515 6.48 53.23 31.31
CA TYR A 515 7.62 52.35 31.59
C TYR A 515 7.99 51.55 30.34
N GLN A 516 9.25 51.14 30.30
CA GLN A 516 9.77 50.12 29.41
C GLN A 516 10.63 49.16 30.23
N LEU A 517 10.23 47.89 30.28
CA LEU A 517 11.00 46.79 30.81
C LEU A 517 11.70 46.08 29.66
N THR A 518 13.02 45.94 29.74
CA THR A 518 13.83 45.24 28.74
C THR A 518 14.49 44.01 29.40
N GLY A 519 14.11 42.83 28.94
CA GLY A 519 14.65 41.56 29.40
C GLY A 519 16.07 41.31 28.91
N LYS A 520 16.80 40.41 29.59
CA LYS A 520 18.19 40.03 29.23
C LYS A 520 18.30 39.39 27.83
N ASN A 521 17.21 38.77 27.36
CA ASN A 521 17.08 38.20 26.01
C ASN A 521 16.67 39.24 24.94
N GLY A 522 16.56 40.52 25.29
CA GLY A 522 16.14 41.60 24.39
C GLY A 522 14.63 41.80 24.27
N ALA A 523 13.80 40.98 24.93
CA ALA A 523 12.35 41.17 24.97
C ALA A 523 11.99 42.51 25.63
N LYS A 524 10.96 43.20 25.12
CA LYS A 524 10.53 44.51 25.64
C LYS A 524 9.05 44.48 25.99
N GLN A 525 8.70 45.07 27.12
CA GLN A 525 7.33 45.35 27.54
C GLN A 525 7.24 46.82 27.91
N SER A 526 6.16 47.49 27.54
CA SER A 526 5.91 48.88 27.92
C SER A 526 4.48 49.07 28.40
N GLY A 527 4.25 50.13 29.17
CA GLY A 527 2.91 50.45 29.64
C GLY A 527 2.87 51.74 30.42
N LYS A 528 1.71 52.03 31.01
CA LYS A 528 1.45 53.26 31.77
C LYS A 528 1.51 52.99 33.26
N LEU A 529 2.12 53.90 34.01
CA LEU A 529 2.07 53.97 35.47
C LEU A 529 1.46 55.29 35.91
N ILE A 530 0.77 55.26 37.05
CA ILE A 530 0.17 56.45 37.66
C ILE A 530 0.75 56.59 39.07
N SER A 531 1.47 57.69 39.32
CA SER A 531 1.87 58.10 40.67
C SER A 531 0.74 58.91 41.29
N LYS A 532 0.28 58.52 42.47
CA LYS A 532 -0.75 59.22 43.26
C LYS A 532 -0.17 59.67 44.61
N PRO A 533 -0.81 60.62 45.31
CA PRO A 533 -0.36 61.09 46.62
C PRO A 533 -0.09 59.98 47.64
#